data_AF-A0A1Q5JC75-F1
#
_entry.id   AF-A0A1Q5JC75-F1
#
_cell.length_a   1.000
_cell.length_b   1.000
_cell.length_c   1.000
_cell.angle_alpha   90.00
_cell.angle_beta   90.00
_cell.angle_gamma   90.00
#
_symmetry.space_group_name_H-M   'P 1'
#
loop_
_entity.id
_entity.type
_entity.pdbx_description
1 polymer ?
#
loop_
_entity_poly.entity_id
_entity_poly.type
_entity_poly.pdbx_seq_one_letter_code
_entity_poly.pdbx_strand_id
1 'polypeptide(L)'
;MHRHEGPPRKKFVLSLTAAALFGTALAWGLIDRYDDRPPWGTDIAYEGGYVLASRIRGYDVDGTRTRALLDGECALMERQGLGGARSVHDPAAWVAGCLDGAAGRPSRNQGIVR
;
A
#
# COMPACT_ATOMS: atom_id res chain seq x y z
N MET A 1 28.91 36.62 -23.49
CA MET A 1 28.26 35.41 -22.95
C MET A 1 29.35 34.45 -22.49
N HIS A 2 29.54 34.27 -21.18
CA HIS A 2 30.46 33.25 -20.68
C HIS A 2 29.82 31.87 -20.88
N ARG A 3 30.45 31.03 -21.70
CA ARG A 3 30.06 29.63 -21.86
C ARG A 3 30.56 28.89 -20.63
N HIS A 4 29.65 28.47 -19.75
CA HIS A 4 30.02 27.56 -18.66
C HIS A 4 30.46 26.22 -19.27
N GLU A 5 31.76 25.94 -19.21
CA GLU A 5 32.25 24.58 -19.49
C GLU A 5 31.81 23.70 -18.32
N GLY A 6 30.96 22.73 -18.64
CA GLY A 6 30.54 21.72 -17.67
C GLY A 6 31.73 20.92 -17.14
N PRO A 7 31.53 20.16 -16.05
CA PRO A 7 32.60 19.37 -15.47
C PRO A 7 33.24 18.44 -16.52
N PRO A 8 34.57 18.23 -16.46
CA PRO A 8 35.25 17.34 -17.40
C PRO A 8 34.59 15.95 -17.36
N ARG A 9 34.42 15.33 -18.54
CA ARG A 9 33.64 14.09 -18.72
C ARG A 9 33.95 13.00 -17.68
N LYS A 10 35.22 12.84 -17.31
CA LYS A 10 35.66 11.89 -16.27
C LYS A 10 35.06 12.20 -14.89
N LYS A 11 35.06 13.47 -14.46
CA LYS A 11 34.45 13.89 -13.19
C LYS A 11 32.94 13.75 -13.24
N PHE A 12 32.31 14.11 -14.37
CA PHE A 12 30.87 13.93 -14.55
C PHE A 12 30.45 12.46 -14.43
N VAL A 13 31.12 11.56 -15.15
CA VAL A 13 30.86 10.11 -15.09
C VAL A 13 31.09 9.59 -13.67
N LEU A 14 32.19 9.98 -13.02
CA LEU A 14 32.49 9.55 -11.66
C LEU A 14 31.41 10.00 -10.67
N SER A 15 30.97 11.25 -10.75
CA SER A 15 29.88 11.79 -9.91
C SER A 15 28.56 11.07 -10.17
N LEU A 16 28.22 10.79 -11.44
CA LEU A 16 27.01 10.07 -11.79
C LEU A 16 27.04 8.63 -11.26
N THR A 17 28.16 7.93 -11.44
CA THR A 17 28.34 6.57 -10.92
C THR A 17 28.26 6.54 -9.40
N ALA A 18 28.90 7.50 -8.71
CA ALA A 18 28.80 7.60 -7.26
C ALA A 18 27.34 7.85 -6.82
N ALA A 19 26.64 8.79 -7.45
CA ALA A 19 25.24 9.08 -7.14
C ALA A 19 24.34 7.86 -7.38
N ALA A 20 24.54 7.13 -8.47
CA ALA A 20 23.81 5.90 -8.76
C ALA A 20 24.07 4.83 -7.69
N LEU A 21 25.34 4.58 -7.34
CA LEU A 21 25.70 3.59 -6.33
C LEU A 21 25.12 3.94 -4.95
N PHE A 22 25.24 5.19 -4.50
CA PHE A 22 24.67 5.62 -3.23
C PHE A 22 23.14 5.58 -3.24
N GLY A 23 22.52 6.01 -4.34
CA GLY A 23 21.06 5.94 -4.50
C GLY A 23 20.55 4.51 -4.44
N THR A 24 21.17 3.58 -5.17
CA THR A 24 20.79 2.17 -5.16
C THR A 24 21.05 1.53 -3.79
N ALA A 25 22.18 1.80 -3.15
CA ALA A 25 22.49 1.27 -1.82
C ALA A 25 21.49 1.77 -0.76
N LEU A 26 21.13 3.05 -0.80
CA LEU A 26 20.14 3.62 0.10
C LEU A 26 18.74 3.04 -0.15
N ALA A 27 18.32 2.93 -1.41
CA ALA A 27 17.05 2.29 -1.77
C ALA A 27 17.01 0.83 -1.30
N TRP A 28 18.09 0.08 -1.51
CA TRP A 28 18.21 -1.30 -1.04
C TRP A 28 18.08 -1.38 0.48
N GLY A 29 18.79 -0.53 1.22
CA GLY A 29 18.70 -0.50 2.69
C GLY A 29 17.31 -0.14 3.20
N LEU A 30 16.57 0.70 2.48
CA LEU A 30 15.17 1.00 2.81
C LEU A 30 14.25 -0.21 2.53
N ILE A 31 14.44 -0.90 1.42
CA ILE A 31 13.69 -2.12 1.09
C ILE A 31 13.98 -3.19 2.16
N ASP A 32 15.24 -3.53 2.39
CA ASP A 32 15.63 -4.54 3.40
C ASP A 32 15.02 -4.26 4.79
N ARG A 33 14.94 -2.98 5.16
CA ARG A 33 14.37 -2.58 6.44
C ARG A 33 12.83 -2.58 6.50
N TYR A 34 12.17 -2.25 5.40
CA TYR A 34 10.75 -1.88 5.40
C TYR A 34 9.86 -2.66 4.42
N ASP A 35 10.40 -3.53 3.57
CA ASP A 35 9.60 -4.26 2.56
C ASP A 35 8.51 -5.10 3.23
N ASP A 36 8.89 -5.89 4.24
CA ASP A 36 7.94 -6.69 5.03
C ASP A 36 7.18 -5.87 6.09
N ARG A 37 7.74 -4.73 6.52
CA ARG A 37 7.24 -3.94 7.66
C ARG A 37 7.35 -2.43 7.42
N PRO A 38 6.61 -1.89 6.45
CA PRO A 38 6.62 -0.46 6.22
C PRO A 38 5.96 0.26 7.40
N PRO A 39 6.39 1.48 7.76
CA PRO A 39 5.79 2.24 8.87
C PRO A 39 4.33 2.63 8.61
N TRP A 40 3.85 2.52 7.35
CA TRP A 40 2.45 2.69 6.93
C TRP A 40 1.75 1.34 6.65
N GLY A 41 2.24 0.25 7.25
CA GLY A 41 1.71 -1.11 7.04
C GLY A 41 0.24 -1.28 7.43
N THR A 42 -0.20 -0.62 8.52
CA THR A 42 -1.61 -0.60 8.94
C THR A 42 -2.52 0.05 7.90
N ASP A 43 -2.07 1.11 7.23
CA ASP A 43 -2.84 1.77 6.17
C ASP A 43 -2.99 0.85 4.94
N ILE A 44 -1.93 0.14 4.58
CA ILE A 44 -1.97 -0.87 3.51
C ILE A 44 -2.96 -1.98 3.86
N ALA A 45 -2.96 -2.46 5.12
CA ALA A 45 -3.88 -3.49 5.58
C ALA A 45 -5.34 -3.01 5.46
N TYR A 46 -5.64 -1.82 5.99
CA TYR A 46 -6.96 -1.20 5.89
C TYR A 46 -7.41 -1.04 4.44
N GLU A 47 -6.60 -0.41 3.59
CA GLU A 47 -6.92 -0.18 2.18
C GLU A 47 -7.11 -1.49 1.41
N GLY A 48 -6.34 -2.52 1.74
CA GLY A 48 -6.50 -3.85 1.16
C GLY A 48 -7.90 -4.43 1.39
N GLY A 49 -8.42 -4.35 2.61
CA GLY A 49 -9.79 -4.76 2.93
C GLY A 49 -10.83 -3.86 2.25
N TYR A 50 -10.62 -2.55 2.30
CA TYR A 50 -11.53 -1.55 1.73
C TYR A 50 -11.74 -1.74 0.23
N VAL A 51 -10.66 -1.87 -0.55
CA VAL A 51 -10.71 -2.02 -2.01
C VAL A 51 -11.40 -3.34 -2.39
N LEU A 52 -11.09 -4.43 -1.69
CA LEU A 52 -11.71 -5.73 -1.96
C LEU A 52 -13.23 -5.69 -1.75
N ALA A 53 -13.68 -5.19 -0.60
CA ALA A 53 -15.10 -5.12 -0.27
C ALA A 53 -15.85 -4.11 -1.16
N SER A 54 -15.24 -2.97 -1.45
CA SER A 54 -15.80 -1.97 -2.37
C SER A 54 -16.02 -2.56 -3.76
N ARG A 55 -15.09 -3.40 -4.24
CA ARG A 55 -15.24 -4.11 -5.51
C ARG A 55 -16.37 -5.13 -5.45
N ILE A 56 -16.44 -5.95 -4.39
CA ILE A 56 -17.54 -6.91 -4.22
C ILE A 56 -18.88 -6.19 -4.25
N ARG A 57 -19.05 -5.14 -3.44
CA ARG A 57 -20.26 -4.29 -3.42
C ARG A 57 -20.59 -3.73 -4.79
N GLY A 58 -19.59 -3.24 -5.53
CA GLY A 58 -19.79 -2.65 -6.86
C GLY A 58 -20.34 -3.63 -7.90
N TYR A 59 -20.11 -4.94 -7.73
CA TYR A 59 -20.62 -6.00 -8.60
C TYR A 59 -21.81 -6.78 -8.00
N ASP A 60 -22.21 -6.45 -6.77
CA ASP A 60 -23.26 -7.15 -6.04
C ASP A 60 -24.65 -6.58 -6.35
N VAL A 61 -25.21 -6.99 -7.48
CA VAL A 61 -26.48 -6.46 -8.01
C VAL A 61 -27.67 -6.66 -7.06
N ASP A 62 -27.70 -7.78 -6.33
CA ASP A 62 -28.81 -8.15 -5.45
C ASP A 62 -28.56 -7.83 -3.96
N GLY A 63 -27.38 -7.28 -3.64
CA GLY A 63 -27.01 -6.91 -2.28
C GLY A 63 -26.76 -8.10 -1.35
N THR A 64 -26.72 -9.34 -1.84
CA THR A 64 -26.56 -10.54 -1.01
C THR A 64 -25.13 -10.66 -0.49
N ARG A 65 -24.13 -10.41 -1.35
CA ARG A 65 -22.72 -10.48 -0.96
C ARG A 65 -22.37 -9.37 0.02
N THR A 66 -22.91 -8.18 -0.17
CA THR A 66 -22.69 -7.01 0.69
C THR A 66 -23.25 -7.26 2.08
N ARG A 67 -24.45 -7.83 2.19
CA ARG A 67 -25.02 -8.23 3.49
C ARG A 67 -24.16 -9.26 4.19
N ALA A 68 -23.73 -10.30 3.48
CA ALA A 68 -22.88 -11.33 4.06
C ALA A 68 -21.54 -10.77 4.58
N LEU A 69 -20.92 -9.83 3.85
CA LEU A 69 -19.73 -9.10 4.32
C LEU A 69 -19.96 -8.38 5.65
N LEU A 70 -21.07 -7.66 5.75
CA LEU A 70 -21.45 -6.91 6.96
C LEU A 70 -21.83 -7.83 8.14
N ASP A 71 -22.39 -9.01 7.85
CA ASP A 71 -22.80 -10.02 8.83
C ASP A 71 -21.62 -10.89 9.33
N GLY A 72 -20.38 -10.57 8.91
CA GLY A 72 -19.17 -11.18 9.45
C GLY A 72 -18.31 -11.94 8.44
N GLU A 73 -18.71 -12.00 7.16
CA GLU A 73 -17.87 -12.62 6.12
C GLU A 73 -16.54 -11.89 5.95
N CYS A 74 -16.45 -10.57 6.23
CA CYS A 74 -15.15 -9.87 6.30
C CYS A 74 -14.18 -10.55 7.29
N ALA A 75 -14.61 -10.88 8.51
CA ALA A 75 -13.75 -11.55 9.48
C ALA A 75 -13.44 -13.00 9.08
N LEU A 76 -14.36 -13.68 8.37
CA LEU A 76 -14.12 -15.02 7.86
C LEU A 76 -13.07 -15.01 6.75
N MET A 77 -13.15 -14.05 5.82
CA MET A 77 -12.24 -13.92 4.69
C MET A 77 -10.82 -13.60 5.15
N GLU A 78 -10.68 -12.74 6.17
CA GLU A 78 -9.39 -12.47 6.80
C GLU A 78 -8.74 -13.77 7.31
N ARG A 79 -9.48 -14.57 8.11
CA ARG A 79 -9.00 -15.85 8.64
C ARG A 79 -8.66 -16.88 7.57
N GLN A 80 -9.32 -16.80 6.41
CA GLN A 80 -9.03 -17.63 5.24
C GLN A 80 -7.81 -17.14 4.44
N GLY A 81 -7.19 -16.03 4.84
CA GLY A 81 -6.02 -15.46 4.18
C GLY A 81 -6.35 -14.72 2.89
N LEU A 82 -7.61 -14.35 2.65
CA LEU A 82 -8.03 -13.65 1.42
C LEU A 82 -7.47 -12.22 1.32
N GLY A 83 -6.98 -11.66 2.42
CA GLY A 83 -6.22 -10.40 2.41
C GLY A 83 -4.74 -10.53 2.00
N GLY A 84 -4.26 -11.77 1.78
CA GLY A 84 -2.86 -12.08 1.46
C GLY A 84 -1.90 -11.70 2.59
N ALA A 85 -0.59 -11.68 2.30
CA ALA A 85 0.44 -11.30 3.27
C ALA A 85 0.19 -9.92 3.93
N ARG A 86 -0.61 -9.06 3.29
CA ARG A 86 -0.97 -7.71 3.75
C ARG A 86 -2.03 -7.69 4.86
N SER A 87 -2.90 -8.69 5.00
CA SER A 87 -3.78 -8.79 6.17
C SER A 87 -3.03 -9.21 7.43
N VAL A 88 -1.91 -9.91 7.26
CA VAL A 88 -1.15 -10.51 8.37
C VAL A 88 -0.40 -9.45 9.20
N HIS A 89 -0.17 -8.24 8.66
CA HIS A 89 0.44 -7.17 9.43
C HIS A 89 -0.51 -6.58 10.48
N ASP A 90 -1.76 -6.31 10.10
CA ASP A 90 -2.82 -5.82 10.99
C ASP A 90 -4.18 -6.39 10.56
N PRO A 91 -4.58 -7.57 11.09
CA PRO A 91 -5.85 -8.21 10.75
C PRO A 91 -7.06 -7.34 11.09
N ALA A 92 -6.98 -6.59 12.19
CA ALA A 92 -8.08 -5.75 12.65
C ALA A 92 -8.29 -4.57 11.70
N ALA A 93 -7.22 -3.91 11.27
CA ALA A 93 -7.31 -2.84 10.29
C ALA A 93 -7.86 -3.32 8.95
N TRP A 94 -7.45 -4.51 8.48
CA TRP A 94 -7.99 -5.11 7.27
C TRP A 94 -9.50 -5.35 7.35
N VAL A 95 -9.97 -5.95 8.46
CA VAL A 95 -11.42 -6.18 8.69
C VAL A 95 -12.17 -4.86 8.76
N ALA A 96 -11.62 -3.84 9.43
CA ALA A 96 -12.24 -2.52 9.50
C ALA A 96 -12.40 -1.88 8.09
N GLY A 97 -11.37 -1.96 7.26
CA GLY A 97 -11.44 -1.50 5.87
C GLY A 97 -12.48 -2.27 5.06
N CYS A 98 -12.52 -3.60 5.19
CA CYS A 98 -13.52 -4.43 4.53
C CYS A 98 -14.95 -4.02 4.89
N LEU A 99 -15.24 -3.80 6.18
CA LEU A 99 -16.56 -3.37 6.64
C LEU A 99 -16.93 -1.97 6.11
N ASP A 100 -16.00 -1.02 6.10
CA ASP A 100 -16.27 0.32 5.57
C ASP A 100 -16.50 0.30 4.05
N GLY A 101 -15.74 -0.52 3.30
CA GLY A 101 -15.95 -0.72 1.86
C GLY A 101 -17.28 -1.39 1.54
N ALA A 102 -17.66 -2.43 2.30
CA ALA A 102 -18.96 -3.10 2.20
C ALA A 102 -20.12 -2.16 2.55
N ALA A 103 -19.94 -1.30 3.54
CA ALA A 103 -20.94 -0.29 3.92
C ALA A 103 -21.03 0.88 2.92
N GLY A 104 -20.14 0.95 1.92
CA GLY A 104 -20.07 2.07 0.98
C GLY A 104 -19.67 3.39 1.62
N ARG A 105 -18.96 3.33 2.76
CA ARG A 105 -18.43 4.52 3.44
C ARG A 105 -17.22 5.06 2.68
N PRO A 106 -16.94 6.37 2.77
CA PRO A 106 -15.66 6.90 2.28
C PRO A 106 -14.50 6.25 3.04
N SER A 107 -13.39 5.97 2.34
CA SER A 107 -12.17 5.50 3.01
C SER A 107 -11.72 6.54 4.05
N ARG A 108 -11.35 6.04 5.24
CA ARG A 108 -10.80 6.87 6.32
C ARG A 108 -9.33 7.22 6.10
N ASN A 109 -8.62 6.47 5.25
CA ASN A 109 -7.19 6.57 5.03
C ASN A 109 -6.89 6.90 3.56
N GLN A 110 -7.37 8.05 3.07
CA GLN A 110 -7.07 8.52 1.71
C GLN A 110 -5.65 9.11 1.57
N GLY A 111 -4.63 8.35 2.00
CA GLY A 111 -3.21 8.57 1.68
C GLY A 111 -2.57 9.91 2.08
N ILE A 112 -3.32 10.84 2.64
CA ILE A 112 -2.90 12.17 3.06
C ILE A 112 -3.86 12.56 4.19
N VAL A 113 -3.32 13.01 5.32
CA VAL A 113 -4.01 13.48 6.54
C VAL A 113 -4.32 12.39 7.59
N ARG A 114 -3.40 12.20 8.53
CA ARG A 114 -3.38 13.04 9.75
C ARG A 114 -1.97 13.29 10.25
#